data_AF-A0A5P8WJA6-F1
#
_entry.id   AF-A0A5P8WJA6-F1
#
_cell.length_a   1.000
_cell.length_b   1.000
_cell.length_c   1.000
_cell.angle_alpha   90.00
_cell.angle_beta   90.00
_cell.angle_gamma   90.00
#
_symmetry.space_group_name_H-M   'P 1'
#
loop_
_entity.id
_entity.type
_entity.pdbx_description
1 polymer ?
#
loop_
_entity_poly.entity_id
_entity_poly.type
_entity_poly.pdbx_seq_one_letter_code
_entity_poly.pdbx_strand_id
1 'polypeptide(L)' 'MTETATLMPLSTFIPVLTAISDRDWVRFKDLVVSFANAYGIETWADVFNWRIMPALEPEAKRWLLVKKCSQGIKSVKILD' A
#
# COMPACT_ATOMS: atom_id res chain seq x y z
N MET A 1 11.57 8.22 7.23
CA MET A 1 10.34 8.86 7.72
C MET A 1 10.43 10.36 7.61
N THR A 2 9.76 10.91 6.61
CA THR A 2 9.45 12.33 6.45
C THR A 2 8.68 12.85 7.65
N GLU A 3 8.89 14.12 7.99
CA GLU A 3 8.16 14.80 9.07
C GLU A 3 6.65 14.74 8.85
N THR A 4 6.21 14.93 7.60
CA THR A 4 4.80 14.82 7.18
C THR A 4 4.21 13.45 7.49
N ALA A 5 4.92 12.35 7.23
CA ALA A 5 4.43 10.99 7.52
C ALA A 5 4.24 10.74 9.03
N THR A 6 5.13 11.31 9.85
CA THR A 6 5.10 11.17 11.31
C THR A 6 3.93 11.93 11.94
N LEU A 7 3.66 13.15 11.47
CA LEU A 7 2.62 14.01 12.03
C LEU A 7 1.20 13.71 11.50
N MET A 8 1.08 12.88 10.46
CA MET A 8 -0.20 12.63 9.81
C MET A 8 -1.21 11.95 10.76
N PRO A 9 -2.46 12.43 10.86
CA PRO A 9 -3.43 11.81 11.74
C PRO A 9 -3.85 10.44 11.21
N LEU A 10 -4.15 9.51 12.13
CA LEU A 10 -4.59 8.14 11.83
C LEU A 10 -5.76 8.11 10.83
N SER A 11 -6.70 9.04 10.98
CA SER A 11 -7.86 9.20 10.10
C SER A 11 -7.51 9.30 8.62
N THR A 12 -6.33 9.81 8.28
CA THR A 12 -5.86 9.98 6.90
C THR A 12 -5.71 8.65 6.16
N PHE A 13 -5.37 7.57 6.87
CA PHE A 13 -5.14 6.26 6.28
C PHE A 13 -6.09 5.17 6.80
N ILE A 14 -7.13 5.53 7.58
CA ILE A 14 -8.26 4.63 7.88
C ILE A 14 -8.89 4.08 6.58
N PRO A 15 -9.17 4.87 5.53
CA PRO A 15 -9.74 4.34 4.30
C PRO A 15 -8.87 3.26 3.64
N VAL A 16 -7.54 3.40 3.74
CA VAL A 16 -6.58 2.41 3.22
C VAL A 16 -6.66 1.12 4.03
N LEU A 17 -6.70 1.23 5.37
CA LEU A 17 -6.87 0.09 6.26
C LEU A 17 -8.19 -0.64 6.02
N THR A 18 -9.29 0.10 5.82
CA THR A 18 -10.60 -0.46 5.46
C THR A 18 -10.53 -1.22 4.14
N ALA A 19 -9.94 -0.64 3.08
CA ALA A 19 -9.81 -1.32 1.80
C ALA A 19 -8.97 -2.61 1.89
N ILE A 20 -7.94 -2.63 2.74
CA ILE A 20 -7.15 -3.84 3.02
C ILE A 20 -8.00 -4.88 3.76
N SER A 21 -8.76 -4.45 4.77
CA SER A 21 -9.65 -5.33 5.55
C SER A 21 -10.71 -5.99 4.64
N ASP A 22 -11.34 -5.19 3.78
CA ASP A 22 -12.36 -5.63 2.81
C ASP A 22 -11.78 -6.41 1.62
N ARG A 23 -10.44 -6.55 1.54
CA ARG A 23 -9.73 -7.18 0.42
C ARG A 23 -10.06 -6.52 -0.95
N ASP A 24 -10.36 -5.23 -0.93
CA ASP A 24 -10.69 -4.43 -2.10
C ASP A 24 -9.42 -3.87 -2.75
N TRP A 25 -8.88 -4.62 -3.72
CA TRP A 25 -7.65 -4.24 -4.41
C TRP A 25 -7.81 -2.99 -5.29
N VAL A 26 -8.99 -2.78 -5.88
CA VAL A 26 -9.20 -1.65 -6.79
C VAL A 26 -9.20 -0.37 -5.98
N ARG A 27 -10.02 -0.32 -4.93
CA ARG A 27 -10.09 0.83 -4.02
C ARG A 27 -8.77 1.11 -3.33
N PHE A 28 -8.03 0.07 -2.92
CA PHE A 28 -6.70 0.25 -2.34
C PHE A 28 -5.78 1.02 -3.30
N LYS A 29 -5.71 0.64 -4.58
CA LYS A 29 -4.85 1.34 -5.56
C LYS A 29 -5.25 2.80 -5.76
N ASP A 30 -6.54 3.07 -5.86
CA ASP A 30 -7.04 4.44 -6.06
C ASP A 30 -6.68 5.34 -4.87
N LEU A 31 -6.80 4.79 -3.65
CA LEU A 31 -6.38 5.49 -2.43
C LEU A 31 -4.87 5.74 -2.40
N VAL A 32 -4.04 4.77 -2.83
CA VAL A 32 -2.59 4.96 -2.92
C VAL A 32 -2.22 6.07 -3.90
N VAL A 33 -2.82 6.08 -5.08
CA VAL A 33 -2.57 7.12 -6.09
C VAL A 33 -3.01 8.48 -5.59
N SER A 34 -4.23 8.58 -5.02
CA SER A 34 -4.73 9.83 -4.44
C SER A 34 -3.83 10.35 -3.33
N PHE A 35 -3.33 9.46 -2.46
CA PHE A 35 -2.44 9.81 -1.37
C PHE A 35 -1.09 10.31 -1.91
N ALA A 36 -0.47 9.57 -2.83
CA ALA A 36 0.83 9.93 -3.40
C ALA A 36 0.75 11.24 -4.19
N ASN A 37 -0.37 11.54 -4.85
CA ASN A 37 -0.59 12.82 -5.52
C ASN A 37 -0.70 13.99 -4.53
N ALA A 38 -1.31 13.77 -3.36
CA ALA A 38 -1.50 14.81 -2.35
C ALA A 38 -0.25 15.09 -1.51
N TYR A 39 0.52 14.04 -1.19
CA TYR A 39 1.61 14.13 -0.21
C TYR A 39 2.98 13.70 -0.74
N GLY A 40 3.05 13.17 -1.96
CA GLY A 40 4.27 12.64 -2.56
C GLY A 40 4.49 11.15 -2.31
N ILE A 41 5.24 10.53 -3.22
CA ILE A 41 5.51 9.08 -3.19
C ILE A 41 6.40 8.66 -2.02
N GLU A 42 7.34 9.53 -1.61
CA GLU A 42 8.23 9.28 -0.46
C GLU A 42 7.44 9.25 0.85
N THR A 43 6.52 10.20 1.05
CA THR A 43 5.63 10.22 2.22
C THR A 43 4.70 9.01 2.24
N TRP A 44 4.19 8.58 1.07
CA TRP A 44 3.46 7.32 0.98
C TRP A 44 4.31 6.12 1.40
N ALA A 45 5.54 6.00 0.89
CA ALA A 45 6.43 4.90 1.23
C ALA A 45 6.69 4.83 2.75
N ASP A 46 6.93 5.98 3.38
CA ASP A 46 7.11 6.06 4.82
C ASP A 46 5.85 5.67 5.61
N VAL A 47 4.68 6.20 5.26
CA VAL A 47 3.42 5.84 5.93
C VAL A 47 3.11 4.36 5.75
N PHE A 48 3.28 3.84 4.54
CA PHE A 48 3.02 2.43 4.23
C PHE A 48 3.94 1.51 5.05
N ASN A 49 5.25 1.75 5.04
CA ASN A 49 6.22 0.87 5.67
C ASN A 49 6.19 0.93 7.20
N TRP A 50 5.99 2.12 7.78
CA TRP A 50 6.20 2.34 9.21
C TRP A 50 4.92 2.48 10.02
N ARG A 51 3.77 2.72 9.38
CA ARG A 51 2.49 2.93 10.08
C ARG A 51 1.42 1.94 9.68
N ILE A 52 1.26 1.70 8.38
CA ILE A 52 0.24 0.76 7.87
C ILE A 52 0.74 -0.68 8.05
N MET A 53 1.86 -1.04 7.43
CA MET A 53 2.36 -2.42 7.41
C MET A 53 2.51 -3.03 8.81
N PRO A 54 3.06 -2.35 9.84
CA PRO A 54 3.19 -2.95 11.17
C PRO A 54 1.83 -3.25 11.82
N ALA A 55 0.81 -2.43 11.56
CA ALA A 55 -0.52 -2.54 12.16
C ALA A 55 -1.39 -3.67 11.57
N LEU A 56 -1.00 -4.23 10.41
CA LEU A 56 -1.78 -5.29 9.76
C LEU A 56 -1.55 -6.67 10.40
N GLU A 57 -2.62 -7.45 10.52
CA GLU A 57 -2.53 -8.87 10.85
C GLU A 57 -1.80 -9.66 9.75
N PRO A 58 -1.20 -10.83 10.08
CA PRO A 58 -0.44 -11.64 9.11
C PRO A 58 -1.21 -11.97 7.82
N GLU A 59 -2.52 -12.19 7.91
CA GLU A 59 -3.36 -12.51 6.77
C GLU A 59 -3.48 -11.33 5.79
N ALA A 60 -3.73 -10.13 6.30
CA ALA A 60 -3.78 -8.91 5.48
C ALA A 60 -2.42 -8.63 4.79
N LYS A 61 -1.31 -8.82 5.53
CA LYS A 61 0.05 -8.73 4.96
C LYS A 61 0.24 -9.71 3.81
N ARG A 62 -0.18 -10.97 3.99
CA ARG A 62 -0.11 -12.01 2.96
C ARG A 62 -0.95 -11.64 1.74
N TRP A 63 -2.19 -11.16 1.93
CA TRP A 63 -3.04 -10.73 0.82
C TRP A 63 -2.40 -9.61 0.01
N LEU A 64 -1.85 -8.58 0.66
CA LEU A 64 -1.15 -7.49 -0.01
C LEU A 64 0.07 -7.99 -0.79
N LEU A 65 0.87 -8.89 -0.20
CA LEU A 65 2.01 -9.48 -0.86
C LEU A 65 1.58 -10.25 -2.12
N VAL A 66 0.54 -11.09 -2.00
CA VAL A 66 -0.01 -11.79 -3.16
C VAL A 66 -0.45 -10.79 -4.20
N LYS A 67 -1.28 -9.79 -3.89
CA LYS A 67 -1.77 -8.83 -4.90
C LYS A 67 -0.66 -8.03 -5.58
N LYS A 68 0.36 -7.58 -4.81
CA LYS A 68 1.51 -6.85 -5.37
C LYS A 68 2.42 -7.74 -6.23
N CYS A 69 2.65 -8.99 -5.85
CA CYS A 69 3.58 -9.89 -6.54
C CYS A 69 2.93 -10.78 -7.62
N SER A 70 1.65 -11.11 -7.49
CA SER A 70 0.92 -11.94 -8.46
C SER A 70 0.62 -11.24 -9.79
N GLN A 71 0.95 -9.94 -9.89
CA GLN A 71 0.92 -9.20 -11.15
C GLN A 71 2.27 -9.20 -11.91
N GLY A 72 3.31 -9.93 -11.44
CA GLY A 72 4.66 -9.95 -12.02
C GLY A 72 5.03 -11.18 -12.87
N ILE A 73 5.46 -10.92 -14.11
CA ILE A 73 6.01 -11.78 -15.20
C ILE A 73 5.14 -12.98 -15.60
N LYS A 74 4.27 -12.78 -16.61
CA LYS A 74 3.52 -13.87 -17.28
C LYS A 74 4.39 -14.78 -18.15
N SER A 75 5.57 -14.34 -18.57
CA SER A 75 6.55 -15.16 -19.29
C SER A 75 7.90 -14.47 -19.36
N VAL A 76 8.98 -15.17 -19.03
CA VAL A 76 10.33 -14.83 -19.51
C VAL A 76 10.42 -15.43 -20.90
N LYS A 77 10.45 -14.61 -21.96
CA LYS A 77 10.83 -15.12 -23.28
C LYS A 77 12.34 -15.34 -23.24
N ILE A 78 12.77 -16.59 -23.31
CA ILE A 78 14.15 -16.92 -23.64
C ILE A 78 14.35 -16.48 -25.09
N LEU A 79 15.29 -15.56 -25.32
CA LEU A 79 15.72 -15.20 -26.66
C LEU A 79 16.78 -16.23 -27.05
N ASP A 80 16.46 -17.03 -28.08
CA ASP A 80 17.41 -17.90 -28.77
C ASP A 80 18.46 -17.07 -29.53
#